data_AF-A0A843QZA8-F1
#
_entry.id   AF-A0A843QZA8-F1
#
_cell.length_a   1.000
_cell.length_b   1.000
_cell.length_c   1.000
_cell.angle_alpha   90.00
_cell.angle_beta   90.00
_cell.angle_gamma   90.00
#
_symmetry.space_group_name_H-M   'P 1'
#
loop_
_entity.id
_entity.type
_entity.pdbx_description
1 polymer ?
#
loop_
_entity_poly.entity_id
_entity_poly.type
_entity_poly.pdbx_seq_one_letter_code
_entity_poly.pdbx_strand_id
1 'polypeptide(L)'
;HMLISFPPSKAPASAIKALKGRSAYIFLQNHPEIRCSQYWGGHLWSPSYYMSTLDNMSKEVVEKYINDQKYTETNKKPHKGAQ
;
A
#
# COMPACT_ATOMS: atom_id res chain seq x y z
N HIS A 1 5.16 8.15 11.75
CA HIS A 1 3.77 7.80 11.41
C HIS A 1 3.52 8.14 9.95
N MET A 2 2.82 7.28 9.20
CA MET A 2 2.53 7.48 7.77
C MET A 2 1.06 7.15 7.51
N LEU A 3 0.40 7.96 6.70
CA LEU A 3 -0.90 7.63 6.12
C LEU A 3 -0.67 7.14 4.68
N ILE A 4 -1.16 5.94 4.37
CA ILE A 4 -0.86 5.28 3.11
C ILE A 4 -2.18 4.80 2.49
N SER A 5 -2.43 5.24 1.25
CA SER A 5 -3.50 4.70 0.42
C SER A 5 -2.90 3.65 -0.53
N PHE A 6 -3.48 2.45 -0.56
CA PHE A 6 -3.06 1.37 -1.45
C PHE A 6 -4.29 0.58 -1.93
N PRO A 7 -4.20 -0.13 -3.07
CA PRO A 7 -5.34 -0.88 -3.61
C PRO A 7 -5.84 -1.94 -2.62
N PRO A 8 -7.16 -2.10 -2.46
CA PRO A 8 -7.73 -3.07 -1.53
C PRO A 8 -7.42 -4.53 -1.93
N SER A 9 -7.05 -4.77 -3.19
CA SER A 9 -6.62 -6.08 -3.69
C SER A 9 -5.24 -6.50 -3.21
N LYS A 10 -4.48 -5.61 -2.56
CA LYS A 10 -3.14 -5.89 -2.05
C LYS A 10 -3.17 -6.02 -0.54
N ALA A 11 -2.46 -7.02 -0.01
CA ALA A 11 -2.32 -7.19 1.42
C ALA A 11 -1.56 -5.99 2.03
N PRO A 12 -2.04 -5.41 3.15
CA PRO A 12 -1.38 -4.27 3.78
C PRO A 12 0.07 -4.57 4.19
N ALA A 13 0.32 -5.81 4.65
CA ALA A 13 1.66 -6.28 4.98
C ALA A 13 2.63 -6.19 3.79
N SER A 14 2.15 -6.42 2.56
CA SER A 14 2.95 -6.29 1.35
C SER A 14 3.36 -4.84 1.10
N ALA A 15 2.44 -3.88 1.30
CA ALA A 15 2.74 -2.46 1.16
C ALA A 15 3.79 -2.01 2.18
N ILE A 16 3.65 -2.43 3.45
CA ILE A 16 4.59 -2.10 4.52
C ILE A 16 5.96 -2.75 4.27
N LYS A 17 5.99 -4.01 3.81
CA LYS A 17 7.23 -4.72 3.45
C LYS A 17 7.97 -3.99 2.34
N ALA A 18 7.27 -3.59 1.28
CA ALA A 18 7.86 -2.85 0.17
C ALA A 18 8.40 -1.50 0.64
N LEU A 19 7.64 -0.77 1.46
CA LEU A 19 8.04 0.53 1.98
C LEU A 19 9.27 0.43 2.88
N LYS A 20 9.23 -0.41 3.93
CA LYS A 20 10.35 -0.58 4.87
C LYS A 20 11.59 -1.10 4.16
N GLY A 21 11.44 -2.08 3.26
CA GLY A 21 12.55 -2.66 2.52
C GLY A 21 13.21 -1.66 1.56
N ARG A 22 12.42 -0.98 0.72
CA ARG A 22 12.97 -0.04 -0.28
C ARG A 22 13.56 1.20 0.37
N SER A 23 12.91 1.74 1.40
CA SER A 23 13.45 2.89 2.14
C SER A 23 14.76 2.54 2.85
N ALA A 24 14.84 1.38 3.51
CA ALA A 24 16.07 0.91 4.14
C ALA A 24 17.20 0.74 3.13
N TYR A 25 16.91 0.15 1.97
CA TYR A 25 17.90 -0.04 0.92
C TYR A 25 18.46 1.29 0.42
N ILE A 26 17.60 2.24 0.03
CA ILE A 26 18.05 3.54 -0.51
C ILE A 26 18.84 4.30 0.57
N PHE A 27 18.34 4.32 1.81
CA PHE A 27 18.99 5.03 2.89
C PHE A 27 20.37 4.46 3.22
N LEU A 28 20.50 3.14 3.37
CA LEU A 28 21.78 2.50 3.70
C LEU A 28 22.78 2.51 2.54
N GLN A 29 22.32 2.66 1.30
CA GLN A 29 23.22 2.90 0.17
C GLN A 29 23.81 4.31 0.20
N ASN A 30 23.01 5.31 0.56
CA ASN A 30 23.46 6.71 0.64
C ASN A 30 24.26 7.00 1.91
N HIS A 31 24.11 6.17 2.95
CA HIS A 31 24.76 6.32 4.25
C HIS A 31 25.59 5.08 4.63
N PRO A 32 26.71 4.82 3.94
CA PRO A 32 27.57 3.66 4.21
C PRO A 32 28.13 3.67 5.64
N GLU A 33 28.32 4.85 6.25
CA GLU A 33 28.75 5.02 7.64
C GLU A 33 27.74 4.43 8.63
N ILE A 34 26.44 4.57 8.36
CA ILE A 34 25.37 4.01 9.20
C ILE A 34 25.26 2.50 8.96
N ARG A 35 25.45 2.05 7.72
CA ARG A 35 25.45 0.63 7.40
C ARG A 35 26.55 -0.15 8.12
N CYS A 36 27.73 0.46 8.27
CA CYS A 36 28.88 -0.12 8.95
C CYS A 36 28.83 0.04 10.48
N SER A 37 27.88 0.81 11.02
CA SER A 37 27.68 0.99 12.45
C SER A 37 27.19 -0.29 13.13
N GLN A 38 27.87 -0.71 14.20
CA GLN A 38 27.50 -1.90 14.97
C GLN A 38 26.10 -1.81 15.60
N TYR A 39 25.59 -0.60 15.84
CA TYR A 39 24.30 -0.40 16.48
C TYR A 39 23.10 -0.76 15.58
N TRP A 40 23.28 -0.69 14.26
CA TRP A 40 22.20 -0.93 13.31
C TRP A 40 22.25 -2.32 12.68
N GLY A 41 23.42 -2.98 12.69
CA GLY A 41 23.56 -4.36 12.21
C GLY A 41 23.00 -4.57 10.79
N GLY A 42 23.07 -3.55 9.93
CA GLY A 42 22.50 -3.56 8.58
C GLY A 42 20.97 -3.42 8.49
N HIS A 43 20.26 -3.16 9.59
CA HIS A 43 18.80 -3.01 9.64
C HIS A 43 18.42 -1.57 10.01
N LEU A 44 17.66 -0.90 9.14
CA LEU A 44 17.17 0.46 9.44
C LEU A 44 15.89 0.46 10.27
N TRP A 45 15.03 -0.54 10.10
CA TRP A 45 13.71 -0.58 10.72
C TRP A 45 13.59 -1.76 11.68
N SER A 46 12.90 -1.56 12.81
CA SER A 46 12.42 -2.66 13.65
C SER A 46 11.58 -3.63 12.81
N PRO A 47 11.63 -4.96 13.04
CA PRO A 47 10.80 -5.92 12.31
C PRO A 47 9.29 -5.64 12.47
N SER A 48 8.89 -5.09 13.62
CA SER A 48 7.49 -4.80 13.95
C SER A 48 6.93 -3.59 13.21
N TYR A 49 5.61 -3.54 13.09
CA TYR A 49 4.87 -2.37 12.60
C TYR A 49 3.48 -2.33 13.25
N TYR A 50 2.90 -1.13 13.34
CA TYR A 50 1.52 -0.91 13.75
C TYR A 50 0.76 -0.29 12.59
N MET A 51 -0.47 -0.78 12.37
CA MET A 51 -1.37 -0.27 11.35
C MET A 51 -2.77 -0.17 11.95
N SER A 52 -3.44 0.94 11.65
CA SER A 52 -4.86 1.14 11.92
C SER A 52 -5.52 1.70 10.66
N THR A 53 -6.77 1.32 10.41
CA THR A 53 -7.59 1.92 9.37
C THR A 53 -8.15 3.24 9.90
N LEU A 54 -7.95 4.33 9.15
CA LEU A 54 -8.69 5.56 9.41
C LEU A 54 -10.10 5.37 8.86
N ASP A 55 -11.09 5.37 9.75
CA ASP A 55 -12.48 5.37 9.36
C ASP A 55 -12.90 6.81 9.02
N ASN A 56 -13.34 7.02 7.79
CA ASN A 56 -14.09 8.20 7.37
C ASN A 56 -15.21 7.74 6.42
N MET A 57 -15.99 6.76 6.87
CA MET A 57 -17.17 6.25 6.16
C MET A 57 -18.33 7.22 6.32
N SER A 58 -18.33 8.32 5.57
CA SER A 58 -19.54 9.14 5.44
C SER A 58 -20.54 8.43 4.53
N LYS A 59 -21.84 8.72 4.72
CA LYS A 59 -22.93 8.14 3.91
C LYS A 59 -22.70 8.37 2.41
N GLU A 60 -22.14 9.52 2.05
CA GLU A 60 -21.83 9.90 0.67
C GLU A 60 -20.74 8.99 0.04
N VAL A 61 -19.75 8.55 0.82
CA VAL A 61 -18.67 7.66 0.34
C VAL A 61 -19.23 6.27 0.04
N VAL A 62 -20.14 5.76 0.87
CA VAL A 62 -20.79 4.46 0.66
C VAL A 62 -21.75 4.52 -0.54
N GLU A 63 -22.58 5.56 -0.63
CA GLU A 63 -23.49 5.76 -1.76
C GLU A 63 -22.72 5.88 -3.10
N LYS A 64 -21.62 6.64 -3.10
CA LYS A 64 -20.74 6.75 -4.28
C LYS A 64 -20.14 5.40 -4.67
N TYR A 65 -19.63 4.63 -3.71
CA TYR A 65 -19.07 3.31 -3.99
C TYR A 65 -20.11 2.35 -4.59
N ILE A 66 -21.33 2.30 -4.04
CA ILE A 66 -22.42 1.44 -4.55
C ILE A 66 -22.82 1.86 -5.97
N ASN A 67 -22.93 3.15 -6.24
CA ASN A 67 -23.28 3.66 -7.56
C ASN A 67 -22.17 3.35 -8.58
N ASP A 68 -20.90 3.62 -8.26
CA ASP A 68 -19.77 3.36 -9.13
C ASP A 68 -19.68 1.86 -9.50
N GLN A 69 -19.92 0.95 -8.55
CA GLN A 69 -19.96 -0.49 -8.82
C GLN A 69 -21.09 -0.87 -9.81
N LYS A 70 -22.31 -0.36 -9.62
CA LYS A 70 -23.45 -0.62 -10.53
C LYS A 70 -23.19 -0.11 -11.95
N TYR A 71 -22.55 1.05 -12.09
CA TYR A 71 -22.18 1.62 -13.41
C TYR A 71 -21.03 0.85 -14.08
N THR A 72 -20.10 0.29 -13.28
CA THR A 72 -18.98 -0.50 -13.82
C THR A 72 -19.44 -1.87 -14.31
N GLU A 73 -20.46 -2.48 -13.68
CA GLU A 73 -21.05 -3.74 -14.14
C GLU A 73 -21.89 -3.58 -15.41
N THR A 74 -22.61 -2.46 -15.55
CA THR A 74 -23.46 -2.18 -16.73
C THR A 74 -22.66 -1.75 -17.98
N ASN A 75 -21.41 -1.30 -17.84
CA ASN A 75 -20.53 -0.92 -18.96
C ASN A 75 -19.58 -2.02 -19.45
N LYS A 76 -19.81 -3.29 -19.08
CA LYS A 76 -19.12 -4.42 -19.73
C LYS A 76 -19.60 -4.51 -21.18
N LYS A 77 -18.82 -3.94 -22.12
CA LYS A 77 -19.04 -4.13 -23.56
C LYS A 77 -19.14 -5.63 -23.85
N PRO A 78 -20.17 -6.09 -24.59
CA PRO A 78 -20.25 -7.50 -24.95
C PRO A 78 -19.00 -7.87 -25.73
N HIS A 79 -18.34 -8.97 -25.34
CA HIS A 79 -17.28 -9.57 -26.12
C HIS A 79 -17.81 -9.81 -27.54
N LYS A 80 -17.26 -9.10 -28.53
CA LYS A 80 -17.52 -9.41 -29.93
C LYS A 80 -17.00 -10.82 -30.18
N GLY A 81 -17.91 -11.74 -30.49
CA GLY A 81 -17.60 -13.11 -30.86
C GLY A 81 -16.59 -13.14 -32.00
N ALA A 82 -15.64 -14.06 -31.91
CA ALA A 82 -14.89 -14.52 -33.05
C ALA A 82 -15.84 -15.30 -33.96
N GLN A 83 -15.89 -14.92 -35.24
CA GLN A 83 -16.48 -15.69 -36.32
C GLN A 83 -15.66 -16.95 -36.58
#